data_AF-A0A7G8XC87-F1
#
_entry.id   AF-A0A7G8XC87-F1
#
_cell.length_a   1.000
_cell.length_b   1.000
_cell.length_c   1.000
_cell.angle_alpha   90.00
_cell.angle_beta   90.00
_cell.angle_gamma   90.00
#
_symmetry.space_group_name_H-M   'P 1'
#
loop_
_entity.id
_entity.type
_entity.pdbx_description
1 polymer ?
#
loop_
_entity_poly.entity_id
_entity_poly.type
_entity_poly.pdbx_seq_one_letter_code
_entity_poly.pdbx_strand_id
1 'polypeptide(L)'
;MRRKLERNLLLVGSIWNLITSLLTIFSYNTWFRKEGTYQLDNVDMNTMIVGTHLLGNISKVILTFGLFMFVGSIINFLIAIKMKDDIIQNKILIWIGVWGIVQLISMDIIGFVIFMVVFIIYLSKNKAIKLSGSGAS
;
A
#
# COMPACT_ATOMS: atom_id res chain seq x y z
N MET A 1 20.35 -16.20 -10.24
CA MET A 1 19.09 -16.00 -11.04
C MET A 1 18.71 -14.52 -11.12
N ARG A 2 18.37 -13.99 -12.31
CA ARG A 2 17.91 -12.58 -12.46
C ARG A 2 16.59 -12.34 -11.70
N ARG A 3 16.56 -11.37 -10.78
CA ARG A 3 15.37 -10.96 -10.00
C ARG A 3 14.55 -9.84 -10.66
N LYS A 4 14.67 -9.70 -11.99
CA LYS A 4 14.05 -8.62 -12.78
C LYS A 4 12.52 -8.60 -12.69
N LEU A 5 11.88 -9.78 -12.62
CA LEU A 5 10.42 -9.90 -12.50
C LEU A 5 9.91 -9.38 -11.14
N GLU A 6 10.55 -9.77 -10.04
CA GLU A 6 10.19 -9.30 -8.69
C GLU A 6 10.35 -7.78 -8.58
N ARG A 7 11.44 -7.24 -9.13
CA ARG A 7 11.70 -5.81 -9.20
C ARG A 7 10.62 -5.04 -9.97
N ASN A 8 10.27 -5.54 -11.16
CA ASN A 8 9.25 -4.89 -11.99
C ASN A 8 7.87 -4.96 -11.33
N LEU A 9 7.51 -6.08 -10.71
CA LEU A 9 6.23 -6.21 -10.03
C LEU A 9 6.14 -5.34 -8.77
N LEU A 10 7.21 -5.24 -7.97
CA LEU A 10 7.28 -4.29 -6.85
C LEU A 10 7.18 -2.84 -7.33
N LEU A 11 7.82 -2.50 -8.45
CA LEU A 11 7.70 -1.19 -9.07
C LEU A 11 6.25 -0.91 -9.47
N VAL A 12 5.59 -1.83 -10.17
CA VAL A 12 4.17 -1.70 -10.55
C VAL A 12 3.28 -1.55 -9.32
N GLY A 13 3.49 -2.35 -8.27
CA GLY A 13 2.76 -2.23 -7.01
C GLY A 13 3.01 -0.90 -6.27
N SER A 14 4.24 -0.39 -6.32
CA SER A 14 4.57 0.93 -5.75
C SER A 14 3.89 2.07 -6.52
N ILE A 15 3.85 1.99 -7.85
CA ILE A 15 3.16 2.97 -8.70
C ILE A 15 1.65 2.92 -8.45
N TRP A 16 1.07 1.72 -8.35
CA TRP A 16 -0.33 1.56 -8.00
C TRP A 16 -0.66 2.23 -6.66
N ASN A 17 0.10 1.92 -5.61
CA ASN A 17 -0.06 2.52 -4.29
C ASN A 17 0.13 4.04 -4.29
N LEU A 18 1.02 4.54 -5.14
CA LEU A 18 1.22 5.98 -5.32
C LEU A 18 -0.06 6.61 -5.85
N ILE A 19 -0.62 6.06 -6.93
CA ILE A 19 -1.84 6.56 -7.56
C ILE A 19 -3.01 6.50 -6.59
N THR A 20 -3.21 5.37 -5.89
CA THR A 20 -4.33 5.23 -4.94
C THR A 20 -4.20 6.18 -3.75
N SER A 21 -2.99 6.37 -3.22
CA SER A 21 -2.75 7.34 -2.14
C SER A 21 -3.01 8.78 -2.59
N LEU A 22 -2.60 9.17 -3.79
CA LEU A 22 -2.86 10.49 -4.35
C LEU A 22 -4.37 10.72 -4.58
N LEU A 23 -5.07 9.74 -5.14
CA LEU A 23 -6.53 9.81 -5.30
C LEU A 23 -7.23 9.94 -3.94
N THR A 24 -6.73 9.28 -2.90
CA THR A 24 -7.30 9.37 -1.55
C THR A 24 -7.11 10.77 -0.95
N ILE A 25 -5.89 11.30 -1.03
CA ILE A 25 -5.52 12.61 -0.47
C ILE A 25 -6.24 13.75 -1.19
N PHE A 26 -6.26 13.73 -2.52
CA PHE A 26 -6.74 14.86 -3.33
C PHE A 26 -8.19 14.71 -3.74
N SER A 27 -8.61 13.55 -4.27
CA SER A 27 -9.96 13.37 -4.79
C SER A 27 -10.94 13.01 -3.67
N TYR A 28 -10.69 11.91 -2.95
CA TYR A 28 -11.65 11.39 -1.97
C TYR A 28 -11.84 12.34 -0.79
N ASN A 29 -10.77 12.86 -0.19
CA ASN A 29 -10.89 13.82 0.90
C ASN A 29 -11.63 15.11 0.49
N THR A 30 -11.33 15.67 -0.69
CA THR A 30 -12.02 16.89 -1.17
C THR A 30 -13.50 16.63 -1.43
N TRP A 31 -13.82 15.50 -2.07
CA TRP A 31 -15.21 15.10 -2.30
C TRP A 31 -15.95 14.86 -0.98
N PHE A 32 -15.35 14.12 -0.05
CA PHE A 32 -15.93 13.82 1.26
C PHE A 32 -16.24 15.09 2.06
N ARG A 33 -15.32 16.07 2.05
CA ARG A 33 -15.54 17.36 2.72
C ARG A 33 -16.69 18.14 2.09
N LYS A 34 -16.77 18.19 0.76
CA LYS A 34 -17.82 18.93 0.04
C LYS A 34 -19.20 18.32 0.23
N GLU A 35 -19.29 17.00 0.11
CA GLU A 35 -20.54 16.26 0.30
C GLU A 35 -20.99 16.32 1.77
N GLY A 36 -20.04 16.18 2.70
CA GLY A 36 -20.31 16.31 4.12
C GLY A 36 -20.86 17.69 4.50
N THR A 37 -20.31 18.79 3.98
CA THR A 37 -20.85 20.13 4.25
C THR A 37 -22.25 20.31 3.67
N TYR A 38 -22.49 19.82 2.44
CA TYR A 38 -23.79 19.94 1.79
C TYR A 38 -24.92 19.22 2.56
N GLN A 39 -24.63 18.05 3.14
CA GLN A 39 -25.62 17.32 3.93
C GLN A 39 -25.84 17.94 5.31
N LEU A 40 -24.87 18.68 5.86
CA LEU A 40 -25.00 19.37 7.15
C LEU A 40 -25.72 20.72 7.07
N ASP A 41 -25.75 21.36 5.90
CA ASP A 41 -26.42 22.65 5.69
C ASP A 41 -27.96 22.58 5.87
N ASN A 42 -28.54 21.38 5.86
CA ASN A 42 -30.00 21.15 5.96
C ASN A 42 -30.46 20.61 7.32
N VAL A 43 -29.58 20.58 8.32
CA VAL A 43 -29.83 19.92 9.62
C VAL A 43 -29.86 20.95 10.75
N ASP A 44 -30.51 20.56 11.85
CA ASP A 44 -30.65 21.41 13.03
C ASP A 44 -29.30 21.88 13.60
N MET A 45 -29.27 23.06 14.21
CA MET A 45 -28.03 23.79 14.54
C MET A 45 -27.09 22.98 15.45
N ASN A 46 -27.65 22.20 16.38
CA ASN A 46 -26.88 21.34 17.27
C ASN A 46 -26.22 20.16 16.51
N THR A 47 -26.93 19.58 15.54
CA THR A 47 -26.43 18.50 14.68
C THR A 47 -25.39 19.01 13.69
N MET A 48 -25.54 20.24 13.20
CA MET A 48 -24.58 20.90 12.32
C MET A 48 -23.21 21.10 13.00
N ILE A 49 -23.19 21.54 14.26
CA ILE A 49 -21.95 21.75 15.03
C ILE A 49 -21.21 20.42 15.23
N VAL A 50 -21.91 19.40 15.75
CA VAL A 50 -21.33 18.08 16.00
C VAL A 50 -20.87 17.42 14.68
N GLY A 51 -21.68 17.53 13.63
CA GLY A 51 -21.36 17.01 12.31
C GLY A 51 -20.11 17.64 11.71
N THR A 52 -19.93 18.96 11.83
CA THR A 52 -18.76 19.67 11.29
C THR A 52 -17.48 19.23 11.99
N HIS A 53 -17.52 19.03 13.31
CA HIS A 53 -16.38 18.50 14.07
C HIS A 53 -16.04 17.06 13.66
N LEU A 54 -17.04 16.19 13.51
CA LEU A 54 -16.84 14.81 13.06
C LEU A 54 -16.27 14.75 11.64
N LEU A 55 -16.82 15.52 10.70
CA LEU A 55 -16.30 15.61 9.33
C LEU A 55 -14.85 16.05 9.30
N GLY A 56 -14.50 17.07 10.09
CA GLY A 56 -13.12 17.53 10.22
C GLY A 56 -12.18 16.45 10.72
N ASN A 57 -12.60 15.67 11.73
CA ASN A 57 -11.81 14.58 12.29
C ASN A 57 -11.67 13.41 11.31
N ILE A 58 -12.76 13.00 10.64
CA ILE A 58 -12.73 11.92 9.63
C ILE A 58 -11.84 12.33 8.45
N SER A 59 -11.94 13.58 7.99
CA SER A 59 -11.08 14.11 6.91
C SER A 59 -9.60 14.06 7.29
N LYS A 60 -9.26 14.36 8.55
CA LYS A 60 -7.88 14.21 9.05
C LYS A 60 -7.42 12.76 9.04
N VAL A 61 -8.29 11.82 9.45
CA VAL A 61 -7.97 10.38 9.40
C VAL A 61 -7.73 9.91 7.96
N ILE A 62 -8.59 10.31 7.01
CA ILE A 62 -8.43 10.03 5.58
C ILE A 62 -7.10 10.56 5.06
N LEU A 63 -6.76 11.81 5.39
CA LEU A 63 -5.48 12.42 5.00
C LEU A 63 -4.27 11.69 5.59
N THR A 64 -4.30 11.40 6.89
CA THR A 64 -3.21 10.68 7.56
C THR A 64 -3.02 9.29 6.96
N PHE A 65 -4.11 8.57 6.69
CA PHE A 65 -4.06 7.27 6.04
C PHE A 65 -3.52 7.37 4.60
N GLY A 66 -3.98 8.34 3.82
CA GLY A 66 -3.47 8.60 2.47
C GLY A 66 -1.96 8.89 2.48
N LEU A 67 -1.49 9.72 3.41
CA LEU A 67 -0.07 10.02 3.59
C LEU A 67 0.75 8.79 4.01
N PHE A 68 0.20 7.95 4.89
CA PHE A 68 0.83 6.69 5.27
C PHE A 68 1.03 5.76 4.06
N MET A 69 -0.01 5.61 3.23
CA MET A 69 0.06 4.82 1.99
C MET A 69 1.05 5.42 0.98
N PHE A 70 1.10 6.75 0.88
CA PHE A 70 2.05 7.47 0.03
C PHE A 70 3.50 7.20 0.45
N VAL A 71 3.82 7.33 1.75
CA VAL A 71 5.15 7.00 2.28
C VAL A 71 5.50 5.53 2.03
N GLY A 72 4.52 4.63 2.23
CA GLY A 72 4.66 3.21 1.93
C GLY A 72 5.00 2.93 0.47
N SER A 73 4.39 3.65 -0.48
CA SER A 73 4.74 3.56 -1.91
C SER A 73 6.22 3.88 -2.15
N ILE A 74 6.73 4.98 -1.58
CA ILE A 74 8.13 5.39 -1.70
C ILE A 74 9.06 4.32 -1.13
N ILE A 75 8.74 3.78 0.05
CA ILE A 75 9.56 2.72 0.67
C ILE A 75 9.62 1.48 -0.24
N ASN A 76 8.48 1.04 -0.79
CA ASN A 76 8.46 -0.10 -1.71
C ASN A 76 9.25 0.16 -2.99
N PHE A 77 9.19 1.39 -3.51
CA PHE A 77 9.99 1.81 -4.65
C PHE A 77 11.50 1.72 -4.35
N LEU A 78 11.93 2.19 -3.18
CA LEU A 78 13.32 2.10 -2.73
C LEU A 78 13.78 0.65 -2.54
N ILE A 79 12.92 -0.21 -1.98
CA ILE A 79 13.20 -1.64 -1.81
C ILE A 79 13.36 -2.31 -3.18
N ALA A 80 12.51 -1.99 -4.15
CA ALA A 80 12.63 -2.51 -5.50
C ALA A 80 13.99 -2.14 -6.12
N ILE A 81 14.42 -0.89 -6.00
CA ILE A 81 15.72 -0.45 -6.57
C ILE A 81 16.91 -1.11 -5.85
N LYS A 82 16.85 -1.24 -4.51
CA LYS A 82 17.94 -1.79 -3.70
C LYS A 82 18.01 -3.32 -3.68
N MET A 83 17.09 -4.00 -4.38
CA MET A 83 17.04 -5.46 -4.39
C MET A 83 18.27 -6.04 -5.11
N LYS A 84 19.08 -6.83 -4.38
CA LYS A 84 20.29 -7.49 -4.92
C LYS A 84 19.92 -8.85 -5.51
N ASP A 85 20.57 -9.20 -6.63
CA ASP A 85 20.47 -10.52 -7.23
C ASP A 85 21.21 -11.58 -6.38
N ASP A 86 20.78 -12.84 -6.48
CA ASP A 86 21.39 -14.04 -5.88
C ASP A 86 21.61 -14.08 -4.35
N ILE A 87 21.09 -13.12 -3.58
CA ILE A 87 21.12 -13.16 -2.11
C ILE A 87 19.71 -13.35 -1.57
N ILE A 88 19.52 -14.33 -0.68
CA ILE A 88 18.27 -14.50 0.07
C ILE A 88 18.14 -13.36 1.07
N GLN A 89 17.14 -12.49 0.90
CA GLN A 89 16.87 -11.38 1.81
C GLN A 89 15.53 -11.61 2.53
N ASN A 90 15.57 -12.38 3.63
CA ASN A 90 14.37 -12.71 4.42
C ASN A 90 13.62 -11.47 4.94
N LYS A 91 14.32 -10.35 5.16
CA LYS A 91 13.71 -9.08 5.58
C LYS A 91 12.76 -8.52 4.50
N ILE A 92 13.09 -8.66 3.22
CA ILE A 92 12.24 -8.21 2.11
C ILE A 92 11.00 -9.08 2.02
N LEU A 93 11.14 -10.40 2.22
CA LEU A 93 9.99 -11.31 2.23
C LEU A 93 8.98 -10.94 3.32
N ILE A 94 9.45 -10.70 4.55
CA ILE A 94 8.58 -10.27 5.66
C ILE A 94 7.93 -8.93 5.33
N TRP A 95 8.69 -7.98 4.77
CA TRP A 95 8.18 -6.68 4.37
C TRP A 95 7.03 -6.79 3.35
N ILE A 96 7.23 -7.55 2.27
CA ILE A 96 6.20 -7.76 1.23
C ILE A 96 4.96 -8.42 1.81
N GLY A 97 5.14 -9.41 2.70
CA GLY A 97 4.03 -10.07 3.40
C GLY A 97 3.22 -9.12 4.27
N VAL A 98 3.89 -8.32 5.12
CA VAL A 98 3.25 -7.28 5.95
C VAL A 98 2.52 -6.28 5.05
N TRP A 99 3.13 -5.87 3.94
CA TRP A 99 2.50 -4.92 3.03
C TRP A 99 1.28 -5.49 2.30
N GLY A 100 1.29 -6.78 1.97
CA GLY A 100 0.10 -7.49 1.50
C GLY A 100 -1.04 -7.46 2.53
N ILE A 101 -0.75 -7.63 3.81
CA ILE A 101 -1.78 -7.56 4.87
C ILE A 101 -2.35 -6.12 4.97
N VAL A 102 -1.50 -5.10 4.92
CA VAL A 102 -1.92 -3.70 4.94
C VAL A 102 -2.86 -3.39 3.77
N GLN A 103 -2.54 -3.88 2.57
CA GLN A 103 -3.39 -3.76 1.37
C GLN A 103 -4.78 -4.37 1.59
N LEU A 104 -4.82 -5.57 2.17
CA LEU A 104 -6.06 -6.26 2.47
C LEU A 104 -6.93 -5.51 3.49
N ILE A 105 -6.32 -5.00 4.58
CA ILE A 105 -7.00 -4.18 5.58
C ILE A 105 -7.55 -2.89 4.96
N SER A 106 -6.82 -2.34 3.99
CA SER A 106 -7.20 -1.13 3.24
C SER A 106 -8.28 -1.39 2.18
N MET A 107 -8.71 -2.65 2.02
CA MET A 107 -9.59 -3.11 0.93
C MET A 107 -9.09 -2.79 -0.49
N ASP A 108 -7.78 -2.54 -0.65
CA ASP A 108 -7.17 -2.35 -1.97
C ASP A 108 -6.87 -3.73 -2.59
N ILE A 109 -7.90 -4.29 -3.23
CA ILE A 109 -7.85 -5.64 -3.84
C ILE A 109 -6.78 -5.70 -4.93
N ILE A 110 -6.62 -4.64 -5.72
CA ILE A 110 -5.68 -4.62 -6.84
C ILE A 110 -4.25 -4.61 -6.32
N GLY A 111 -3.95 -3.72 -5.36
CA GLY A 111 -2.62 -3.68 -4.76
C GLY A 111 -2.34 -4.95 -3.95
N PHE A 112 -3.33 -5.52 -3.26
CA PHE A 112 -3.20 -6.83 -2.61
C PHE A 112 -2.75 -7.93 -3.58
N VAL A 113 -3.46 -8.08 -4.72
CA VAL A 113 -3.11 -9.09 -5.73
C VAL A 113 -1.68 -8.92 -6.23
N ILE A 114 -1.26 -7.68 -6.51
CA ILE A 114 0.11 -7.39 -6.98
C ILE A 114 1.14 -7.82 -5.93
N PHE A 115 0.97 -7.42 -4.67
CA PHE A 115 1.90 -7.78 -3.59
C PHE A 115 1.90 -9.29 -3.31
N MET A 116 0.76 -9.96 -3.45
CA MET A 116 0.64 -11.41 -3.25
C MET A 116 1.36 -12.20 -4.35
N VAL A 117 1.25 -11.77 -5.61
CA VAL A 117 2.01 -12.35 -6.73
C VAL A 117 3.51 -12.18 -6.51
N VAL A 118 3.98 -10.99 -6.12
CA VAL A 118 5.39 -10.76 -5.77
C VAL A 118 5.83 -11.71 -4.66
N PHE A 119 5.03 -11.82 -3.61
CA PHE A 119 5.33 -12.63 -2.43
C PHE A 119 5.53 -14.11 -2.80
N ILE A 120 4.62 -14.68 -3.58
CA ILE A 120 4.71 -16.07 -4.06
C ILE A 120 5.98 -16.26 -4.90
N ILE A 121 6.23 -15.38 -5.88
CA ILE A 121 7.42 -15.49 -6.75
C ILE A 121 8.69 -15.46 -5.90
N TYR A 122 8.77 -14.55 -4.94
CA TYR A 122 9.93 -14.40 -4.05
C TYR A 122 10.15 -15.65 -3.19
N LEU A 123 9.08 -16.23 -2.65
CA LEU A 123 9.12 -17.51 -1.91
C LEU A 123 9.64 -18.65 -2.78
N SER A 124 9.09 -18.80 -3.99
CA SER A 124 9.48 -19.86 -4.92
C SER A 124 10.95 -19.77 -5.29
N LYS A 125 11.47 -18.57 -5.58
CA LYS A 125 12.89 -18.37 -5.91
C LYS A 125 13.82 -18.61 -4.73
N ASN A 126 13.45 -18.15 -3.53
CA ASN A 126 14.26 -18.42 -2.33
C ASN A 126 14.32 -19.93 -2.04
N LYS A 127 13.20 -20.66 -2.22
CA LYS A 127 13.17 -22.11 -2.08
C LYS A 127 14.06 -22.79 -3.13
N ALA A 128 14.03 -22.33 -4.38
CA ALA A 128 14.88 -22.86 -5.46
C ALA A 128 16.38 -22.65 -5.17
N ILE A 129 16.78 -21.46 -4.71
CA ILE A 129 18.17 -21.16 -4.31
C ILE A 129 18.62 -22.07 -3.16
N LYS A 130 17.76 -22.29 -2.17
CA LYS A 130 18.05 -23.17 -1.04
C LYS A 130 18.24 -24.63 -1.49
N LEU A 131 17.41 -25.11 -2.41
CA LEU A 131 17.51 -26.47 -2.97
C LEU A 131 18.76 -26.63 -3.84
N SER A 132 19.12 -25.64 -4.66
CA SER A 132 20.35 -25.68 -5.46
C SER A 132 21.63 -25.59 -4.61
N GLY A 133 21.57 -24.92 -3.45
CA GLY A 133 22.69 -24.86 -2.51
C GLY A 133 22.84 -26.13 -1.66
N SER A 134 21.74 -26.79 -1.29
CA SER A 134 21.75 -28.05 -0.54
C SER A 134 21.98 -29.30 -1.40
N GLY A 135 21.90 -29.22 -2.72
CA GLY A 135 22.24 -30.32 -3.64
C GLY A 135 23.73 -30.40 -3.99
N ALA A 136 24.56 -29.50 -3.45
CA ALA A 136 26.01 -29.41 -3.70
C ALA A 136 26.86 -29.77 -2.47
N SER A 137 26.25 -30.42 -1.45
CA SER A 137 26.91 -30.93 -0.24
C SER A 137 26.73 -32.43 -0.11
#